data_AF-Q2CAA8-F1
#
_entry.id   AF-Q2CAA8-F1
#
_cell.length_a   1.000
_cell.length_b   1.000
_cell.length_c   1.000
_cell.angle_alpha   90.00
_cell.angle_beta   90.00
_cell.angle_gamma   90.00
#
_symmetry.space_group_name_H-M   'P 1'
#
loop_
_entity.id
_entity.type
_entity.pdbx_description
1 polymer ?
#
loop_
_entity_poly.entity_id
_entity_poly.type
_entity_poly.pdbx_seq_one_letter_code
_entity_poly.pdbx_strand_id
1 'polypeptide(L)'
;MRRVLLTLAALAALGLVGAAATVGIGLYNVSAQEGHWPGVRWVLHTTFRNSVELRAMPEDAVPDLSDPALAALGARHFASACAPCHAAPGADRTATMRAMLPVPPPIGQAVGEWSAAELHWIVYNGIKMSGMPAWPGREREAEVWPVVAYLQDVQAGDGALPPPPPELPADAPEHAAYCAGCHGSIEGHVPRLDIQNAAYLLEELEEFREGSRQSGIMEHAASAVPEAALADLAAWFAARPATGTAGEGPREGAALAMRGTRDVPACSACHGPGATRARPDIPLLEGQDRHYLAVQLRLWRDGVRHGSELMAAAARELSDAEIDLLAAWYAAQEPRDAEEVAAP
;
A
#
# COMPACT_ATOMS: atom_id res chain seq x y z
N MET A 1 -9.60 56.37 11.16
CA MET A 1 -8.46 55.42 11.15
C MET A 1 -7.92 55.11 12.56
N ARG A 2 -7.48 56.08 13.38
CA ARG A 2 -6.91 55.81 14.73
C ARG A 2 -7.81 54.96 15.65
N ARG A 3 -9.12 55.26 15.73
CA ARG A 3 -10.06 54.47 16.55
C ARG A 3 -10.17 53.02 16.08
N VAL A 4 -10.26 52.80 14.76
CA VAL A 4 -10.29 51.45 14.15
C VAL A 4 -9.02 50.67 14.47
N LEU A 5 -7.85 51.29 14.33
CA LEU A 5 -6.57 50.64 14.65
C LEU A 5 -6.45 50.28 16.13
N LEU A 6 -6.87 51.18 17.03
CA LEU A 6 -6.88 50.90 18.48
C LEU A 6 -7.85 49.78 18.84
N THR A 7 -9.04 49.73 18.21
CA THR A 7 -10.00 48.64 18.41
C THR A 7 -9.43 47.30 17.93
N LEU A 8 -8.83 47.27 16.74
CA LEU A 8 -8.21 46.04 16.21
C LEU A 8 -7.04 45.57 17.09
N ALA A 9 -6.20 46.49 17.56
CA ALA A 9 -5.09 46.16 18.47
C ALA A 9 -5.60 45.62 19.82
N ALA A 10 -6.65 46.21 20.38
CA ALA A 10 -7.26 45.72 21.61
C ALA A 10 -7.88 44.32 21.44
N LEU A 11 -8.58 44.08 20.35
CA LEU A 11 -9.15 42.76 20.02
C LEU A 11 -8.05 41.71 19.83
N ALA A 12 -6.96 42.06 19.14
CA ALA A 12 -5.82 41.17 18.95
C ALA A 12 -5.14 40.83 20.28
N ALA A 13 -4.93 41.82 21.16
CA ALA A 13 -4.35 41.60 22.48
C ALA A 13 -5.24 40.71 23.35
N LEU A 14 -6.56 40.94 23.35
CA LEU A 14 -7.52 40.09 24.06
C LEU A 14 -7.52 38.66 23.52
N GLY A 15 -7.46 38.50 22.20
CA GLY A 15 -7.33 37.18 21.55
C GLY A 15 -6.06 36.45 21.96
N LEU A 16 -4.92 37.14 21.99
CA LEU A 16 -3.64 36.58 22.42
C LEU A 16 -3.65 36.17 23.90
N VAL A 17 -4.22 36.98 24.79
CA VAL A 17 -4.37 36.63 26.20
C VAL A 17 -5.29 35.42 26.37
N GLY A 18 -6.40 35.36 25.64
CA GLY A 18 -7.30 34.21 25.64
C GLY A 18 -6.63 32.92 25.15
N ALA A 19 -5.87 33.00 24.06
CA ALA A 19 -5.09 31.87 23.55
C ALA A 19 -4.01 31.42 24.55
N ALA A 20 -3.25 32.38 25.12
CA ALA A 20 -2.22 32.12 26.11
C ALA A 20 -2.79 31.50 27.38
N ALA A 21 -3.96 31.92 27.85
CA ALA A 21 -4.65 31.28 28.97
C ALA A 21 -5.11 29.86 28.59
N THR A 22 -5.72 29.69 27.41
CA THR A 22 -6.20 28.37 26.95
C THR A 22 -5.08 27.33 26.92
N VAL A 23 -3.89 27.72 26.45
CA VAL A 23 -2.72 26.85 26.38
C VAL A 23 -1.99 26.76 27.72
N GLY A 24 -1.68 27.91 28.33
CA GLY A 24 -0.77 28.01 29.47
C GLY A 24 -1.32 27.49 30.79
N ILE A 25 -2.65 27.55 30.98
CA ILE A 25 -3.33 26.97 32.16
C ILE A 25 -4.26 25.82 31.79
N GLY A 26 -4.24 25.36 30.52
CA GLY A 26 -4.98 24.18 30.08
C GLY A 26 -6.50 24.31 30.15
N LEU A 27 -7.07 25.48 29.79
CA LEU A 27 -8.54 25.65 29.80
C LEU A 27 -9.26 24.72 28.82
N TYR A 28 -8.57 24.26 27.78
CA TYR A 28 -9.13 23.30 26.84
C TYR A 28 -8.90 21.87 27.33
N ASN A 29 -10.00 21.18 27.68
CA ASN A 29 -9.94 19.79 28.10
C ASN A 29 -9.56 18.89 26.90
N VAL A 30 -8.41 18.22 27.00
CA VAL A 30 -7.90 17.30 25.97
C VAL A 30 -8.35 15.86 26.17
N SER A 31 -9.17 15.58 27.19
CA SER A 31 -9.73 14.26 27.46
C SER A 31 -10.57 13.76 26.27
N ALA A 32 -10.29 12.55 25.81
CA ALA A 32 -11.10 11.87 24.79
C ALA A 32 -12.50 11.42 25.30
N GLN A 33 -12.81 11.65 26.58
CA GLN A 33 -14.14 11.38 27.13
C GLN A 33 -15.15 12.50 26.84
N GLU A 34 -14.68 13.70 26.50
CA GLU A 34 -15.53 14.86 26.23
C GLU A 34 -15.35 15.34 24.79
N GLY A 35 -16.46 15.58 24.10
CA GLY A 35 -16.43 16.16 22.76
C GLY A 35 -15.96 17.61 22.76
N HIS A 36 -15.64 18.12 21.56
CA HIS A 36 -15.30 19.53 21.40
C HIS A 36 -16.38 20.49 21.91
N TRP A 37 -15.96 21.70 22.29
CA TRP A 37 -16.86 22.81 22.60
C TRP A 37 -17.87 23.11 21.46
N PRO A 38 -19.02 23.73 21.79
CA PRO A 38 -19.98 24.17 20.77
C PRO A 38 -19.30 24.98 19.66
N GLY A 39 -19.65 24.68 18.41
CA GLY A 39 -19.07 25.33 17.23
C GLY A 39 -17.73 24.74 16.76
N VAL A 40 -16.86 24.28 17.65
CA VAL A 40 -15.54 23.71 17.26
C VAL A 40 -15.71 22.49 16.36
N ARG A 41 -16.66 21.61 16.67
CA ARG A 41 -16.98 20.46 15.81
C ARG A 41 -17.37 20.88 14.39
N TRP A 42 -18.20 21.92 14.27
CA TRP A 42 -18.61 22.45 12.96
C TRP A 42 -17.41 23.04 12.23
N VAL A 43 -16.59 23.87 12.89
CA VAL A 43 -15.36 24.43 12.30
C VAL A 43 -14.46 23.33 11.78
N LEU A 44 -14.16 22.31 12.60
CA LEU A 44 -13.28 21.21 12.21
C LEU A 44 -13.84 20.39 11.06
N HIS A 45 -15.12 20.00 11.12
CA HIS A 45 -15.74 19.18 10.08
C HIS A 45 -15.92 19.93 8.76
N THR A 46 -16.34 21.19 8.79
CA THR A 46 -16.42 22.04 7.60
C THR A 46 -15.04 22.29 7.01
N THR A 47 -14.03 22.57 7.84
CA THR A 47 -12.63 22.72 7.36
C THR A 47 -12.13 21.44 6.71
N PHE A 48 -12.44 20.27 7.30
CA PHE A 48 -12.11 18.98 6.73
C PHE A 48 -12.74 18.81 5.33
N ARG A 49 -14.06 18.98 5.19
CA ARG A 49 -14.74 18.81 3.90
C ARG A 49 -14.17 19.76 2.83
N ASN A 50 -14.07 21.05 3.15
CA ASN A 50 -13.53 22.04 2.23
C ASN A 50 -12.06 21.76 1.87
N SER A 51 -11.28 21.19 2.80
CA SER A 51 -9.88 20.84 2.54
C SER A 51 -9.76 19.62 1.63
N VAL A 52 -10.66 18.64 1.74
CA VAL A 52 -10.70 17.49 0.82
C VAL A 52 -11.04 18.00 -0.57
N GLU A 53 -12.16 18.71 -0.72
CA GLU A 53 -12.63 19.26 -2.00
C GLU A 53 -11.56 20.14 -2.68
N LEU A 54 -10.85 20.97 -1.91
CA LEU A 54 -9.81 21.85 -2.44
C LEU A 54 -8.53 21.12 -2.87
N ARG A 55 -8.23 19.96 -2.28
CA ARG A 55 -6.92 19.29 -2.41
C ARG A 55 -6.96 17.95 -3.11
N ALA A 56 -8.13 17.36 -3.25
CA ALA A 56 -8.33 16.18 -4.07
C ALA A 56 -7.88 16.47 -5.51
N MET A 57 -7.38 15.43 -6.17
CA MET A 57 -7.03 15.53 -7.58
C MET A 57 -8.28 15.76 -8.44
N PRO A 58 -8.13 16.27 -9.66
CA PRO A 58 -9.22 16.29 -10.63
C PRO A 58 -9.76 14.89 -10.92
N GLU A 59 -11.07 14.76 -11.17
CA GLU A 59 -11.70 13.46 -11.46
C GLU A 59 -11.16 12.78 -12.73
N ASP A 60 -10.68 13.54 -13.71
CA ASP A 60 -10.08 12.99 -14.94
C ASP A 60 -8.67 12.42 -14.72
N ALA A 61 -8.07 12.64 -13.54
CA ALA A 61 -6.82 12.02 -13.11
C ALA A 61 -7.02 10.69 -12.38
N VAL A 62 -8.27 10.32 -12.04
CA VAL A 62 -8.59 9.04 -11.41
C VAL A 62 -8.36 7.91 -12.43
N PRO A 63 -7.58 6.86 -12.09
CA PRO A 63 -7.37 5.74 -12.98
C PRO A 63 -8.63 4.90 -13.13
N ASP A 64 -8.61 3.94 -14.05
CA ASP A 64 -9.67 2.93 -14.13
C ASP A 64 -9.66 2.05 -12.88
N LEU A 65 -10.79 2.01 -12.17
CA LEU A 65 -10.99 1.25 -10.94
C LEU A 65 -11.90 0.02 -11.16
N SER A 66 -12.22 -0.31 -12.41
CA SER A 66 -13.15 -1.40 -12.74
C SER A 66 -12.56 -2.81 -12.62
N ASP A 67 -11.24 -2.94 -12.40
CA ASP A 67 -10.58 -4.23 -12.22
C ASP A 67 -11.00 -4.88 -10.89
N PRO A 68 -11.69 -6.04 -10.92
CA PRO A 68 -12.11 -6.72 -9.70
C PRO A 68 -10.94 -7.18 -8.82
N ALA A 69 -9.78 -7.47 -9.40
CA ALA A 69 -8.59 -7.86 -8.65
C ALA A 69 -8.01 -6.69 -7.84
N LEU A 70 -8.12 -5.47 -8.38
CA LEU A 70 -7.74 -4.23 -7.71
C LEU A 70 -8.62 -4.01 -6.46
N ALA A 71 -9.94 -4.13 -6.62
CA ALA A 71 -10.88 -4.04 -5.51
C ALA A 71 -10.70 -5.17 -4.48
N ALA A 72 -10.39 -6.38 -4.91
CA ALA A 72 -10.10 -7.51 -4.01
C ALA A 72 -8.86 -7.25 -3.13
N LEU A 73 -7.81 -6.66 -3.70
CA LEU A 73 -6.64 -6.19 -2.95
C LEU A 73 -7.02 -5.12 -1.93
N GLY A 74 -7.83 -4.15 -2.35
CA GLY A 74 -8.39 -3.14 -1.44
C GLY A 74 -9.17 -3.74 -0.28
N ALA A 75 -10.04 -4.70 -0.55
CA ALA A 75 -10.86 -5.37 0.44
C ALA A 75 -10.03 -6.11 1.48
N ARG A 76 -8.94 -6.79 1.07
CA ARG A 76 -8.01 -7.47 1.99
C ARG A 76 -7.19 -6.48 2.82
N HIS A 77 -6.68 -5.42 2.22
CA HIS A 77 -6.00 -4.39 2.99
C HIS A 77 -6.95 -3.72 3.98
N PHE A 78 -8.16 -3.36 3.55
CA PHE A 78 -9.20 -2.78 4.41
C PHE A 78 -9.51 -3.68 5.61
N ALA A 79 -9.69 -4.98 5.38
CA ALA A 79 -10.03 -5.94 6.44
C ALA A 79 -8.99 -5.98 7.58
N SER A 80 -7.71 -5.74 7.27
CA SER A 80 -6.61 -5.77 8.26
C SER A 80 -6.28 -4.38 8.81
N ALA A 81 -6.24 -3.35 7.97
CA ALA A 81 -5.76 -2.02 8.33
C ALA A 81 -6.86 -1.04 8.75
N CYS A 82 -8.07 -1.16 8.21
CA CYS A 82 -9.12 -0.14 8.34
C CYS A 82 -10.32 -0.61 9.17
N ALA A 83 -10.74 -1.87 8.99
CA ALA A 83 -11.86 -2.48 9.69
C ALA A 83 -11.75 -2.43 11.23
N PRO A 84 -10.54 -2.50 11.86
CA PRO A 84 -10.41 -2.34 13.31
C PRO A 84 -10.95 -1.01 13.88
N CYS A 85 -11.08 0.02 13.04
CA CYS A 85 -11.67 1.31 13.40
C CYS A 85 -13.07 1.51 12.77
N HIS A 86 -13.21 1.17 11.49
CA HIS A 86 -14.40 1.47 10.69
C HIS A 86 -15.45 0.35 10.65
N ALA A 87 -15.21 -0.79 11.28
CA ALA A 87 -16.02 -2.00 11.13
C ALA A 87 -16.16 -2.46 9.65
N ALA A 88 -16.56 -3.71 9.48
CA ALA A 88 -16.88 -4.24 8.15
C ALA A 88 -18.21 -3.65 7.63
N PRO A 89 -18.44 -3.65 6.31
CA PRO A 89 -19.74 -3.31 5.74
C PRO A 89 -20.86 -4.15 6.35
N GLY A 90 -21.90 -3.49 6.85
CA GLY A 90 -23.04 -4.13 7.53
C GLY A 90 -22.77 -4.61 8.96
N ALA A 91 -21.53 -4.51 9.48
CA ALA A 91 -21.20 -4.92 10.83
C ALA A 91 -21.39 -3.78 11.84
N ASP A 92 -21.74 -4.15 13.08
CA ASP A 92 -21.79 -3.22 14.20
C ASP A 92 -20.40 -2.82 14.69
N ARG A 93 -20.25 -1.57 15.11
CA ARG A 93 -19.05 -1.11 15.81
C ARG A 93 -18.93 -1.78 17.18
N THR A 94 -17.71 -2.14 17.57
CA THR A 94 -17.42 -2.64 18.91
C THR A 94 -17.53 -1.53 19.96
N ALA A 95 -17.54 -1.90 21.25
CA ALA A 95 -17.48 -0.92 22.34
C ALA A 95 -16.22 -0.05 22.27
N THR A 96 -15.07 -0.64 21.92
CA THR A 96 -13.80 0.08 21.75
C THR A 96 -13.87 1.11 20.63
N MET A 97 -14.40 0.73 19.46
CA MET A 97 -14.61 1.67 18.34
C MET A 97 -15.52 2.84 18.74
N ARG A 98 -16.60 2.57 19.50
CA ARG A 98 -17.52 3.60 19.99
C ARG A 98 -16.92 4.54 21.05
N ALA A 99 -15.85 4.12 21.71
CA ALA A 99 -15.16 4.90 22.74
C ALA A 99 -14.08 5.83 22.18
N MET A 100 -13.77 5.75 20.88
CA MET A 100 -12.84 6.66 20.21
C MET A 100 -13.45 8.06 20.05
N LEU A 101 -12.62 9.11 20.06
CA LEU A 101 -13.05 10.48 19.84
C LEU A 101 -12.16 11.19 18.78
N PRO A 102 -12.71 11.62 17.64
CA PRO A 102 -14.10 11.40 17.20
C PRO A 102 -14.39 9.91 16.98
N VAL A 103 -15.65 9.51 17.17
CA VAL A 103 -16.06 8.12 16.93
C VAL A 103 -15.97 7.84 15.42
N PRO A 104 -15.18 6.85 14.96
CA PRO A 104 -15.14 6.50 13.55
C PRO A 104 -16.53 6.06 13.06
N PRO A 105 -17.03 6.62 11.95
CA PRO A 105 -18.25 6.11 11.33
C PRO A 105 -18.02 4.69 10.82
N PRO A 106 -19.04 3.81 10.85
CA PRO A 106 -18.96 2.53 10.16
C PRO A 106 -18.68 2.77 8.68
N ILE A 107 -17.96 1.86 8.01
CA ILE A 107 -17.44 2.14 6.66
C ILE A 107 -18.53 2.52 5.64
N GLY A 108 -19.70 1.87 5.69
CA GLY A 108 -20.83 2.21 4.81
C GLY A 108 -21.37 3.64 4.98
N GLN A 109 -21.14 4.29 6.13
CA GLN A 109 -21.41 5.72 6.32
C GLN A 109 -20.18 6.58 6.04
N ALA A 110 -18.97 6.06 6.30
CA ALA A 110 -17.72 6.79 6.14
C ALA A 110 -17.44 7.13 4.67
N VAL A 111 -17.76 6.22 3.75
CA VAL A 111 -17.59 6.43 2.32
C VAL A 111 -18.53 7.51 1.77
N GLY A 112 -19.67 7.76 2.43
CA GLY A 112 -20.57 8.87 2.13
C GLY A 112 -20.88 9.05 0.64
N GLU A 113 -20.94 10.30 0.20
CA GLU A 113 -21.07 10.71 -1.21
C GLU A 113 -19.73 11.25 -1.76
N TRP A 114 -18.61 10.84 -1.17
CA TRP A 114 -17.27 11.26 -1.61
C TRP A 114 -16.96 10.69 -3.00
N SER A 115 -16.32 11.48 -3.85
CA SER A 115 -15.80 10.98 -5.12
C SER A 115 -14.58 10.07 -4.94
N ALA A 116 -14.17 9.38 -6.01
CA ALA A 116 -12.96 8.55 -5.98
C ALA A 116 -11.70 9.38 -5.66
N ALA A 117 -11.59 10.58 -6.23
CA ALA A 117 -10.48 11.49 -5.97
C ALA A 117 -10.46 11.98 -4.52
N GLU A 118 -11.63 12.27 -3.95
CA GLU A 118 -11.75 12.69 -2.55
C GLU A 118 -11.44 11.54 -1.57
N LEU A 119 -11.93 10.33 -1.86
CA LEU A 119 -11.61 9.12 -1.10
C LEU A 119 -10.11 8.84 -1.13
N HIS A 120 -9.48 8.93 -2.31
CA HIS A 120 -8.03 8.79 -2.45
C HIS A 120 -7.30 9.79 -1.56
N TRP A 121 -7.66 11.08 -1.61
CA TRP A 121 -7.02 12.10 -0.79
C TRP A 121 -7.17 11.82 0.70
N ILE A 122 -8.37 11.41 1.14
CA ILE A 122 -8.67 11.08 2.54
C ILE A 122 -7.81 9.89 3.00
N VAL A 123 -7.77 8.79 2.23
CA VAL A 123 -7.02 7.57 2.60
C VAL A 123 -5.52 7.84 2.58
N TYR A 124 -5.02 8.56 1.58
CA TYR A 124 -3.60 8.85 1.46
C TYR A 124 -3.09 9.75 2.58
N ASN A 125 -3.83 10.84 2.89
CA ASN A 125 -3.36 11.86 3.82
C ASN A 125 -3.75 11.60 5.28
N GLY A 126 -4.77 10.78 5.51
CA GLY A 126 -5.42 10.68 6.82
C GLY A 126 -6.02 12.02 7.26
N ILE A 127 -6.57 12.04 8.48
CA ILE A 127 -7.24 13.25 8.99
C ILE A 127 -6.53 13.74 10.25
N LYS A 128 -5.90 14.91 10.12
CA LYS A 128 -5.21 15.57 11.24
C LYS A 128 -6.18 15.82 12.40
N MET A 129 -5.67 15.66 13.63
CA MET A 129 -6.46 15.80 14.87
C MET A 129 -7.61 14.78 14.99
N SER A 130 -7.46 13.62 14.35
CA SER A 130 -8.32 12.46 14.51
C SER A 130 -7.47 11.20 14.75
N GLY A 131 -8.13 10.05 14.93
CA GLY A 131 -7.46 8.75 14.96
C GLY A 131 -7.16 8.14 13.59
N MET A 132 -7.50 8.81 12.47
CA MET A 132 -7.26 8.31 11.12
C MET A 132 -5.83 8.64 10.65
N PRO A 133 -4.94 7.63 10.52
CA PRO A 133 -3.56 7.86 10.12
C PRO A 133 -3.46 8.16 8.62
N ALA A 134 -2.32 8.74 8.22
CA ALA A 134 -1.94 8.83 6.81
C ALA A 134 -1.45 7.46 6.31
N TRP A 135 -1.42 7.29 4.98
CA TRP A 135 -0.86 6.11 4.35
C TRP A 135 0.64 5.96 4.67
N PRO A 136 1.12 4.79 5.14
CA PRO A 136 2.52 4.60 5.53
C PRO A 136 3.54 4.82 4.39
N GLY A 137 3.29 4.27 3.20
CA GLY A 137 4.17 4.42 2.03
C GLY A 137 4.00 5.76 1.30
N ARG A 138 4.63 6.83 1.81
CA ARG A 138 4.44 8.21 1.34
C ARG A 138 4.95 8.52 -0.07
N GLU A 139 5.79 7.68 -0.65
CA GLU A 139 6.23 7.79 -2.05
C GLU A 139 5.39 6.89 -2.97
N ARG A 140 4.44 6.13 -2.40
CA ARG A 140 3.60 5.13 -3.06
C ARG A 140 2.13 5.57 -3.13
N GLU A 141 1.88 6.83 -3.49
CA GLU A 141 0.51 7.40 -3.54
C GLU A 141 -0.46 6.61 -4.43
N ALA A 142 0.02 6.02 -5.53
CA ALA A 142 -0.78 5.19 -6.43
C ALA A 142 -1.24 3.86 -5.79
N GLU A 143 -0.61 3.41 -4.71
CA GLU A 143 -0.99 2.17 -4.01
C GLU A 143 -2.29 2.31 -3.19
N VAL A 144 -2.83 3.52 -3.09
CA VAL A 144 -4.11 3.78 -2.42
C VAL A 144 -5.31 3.33 -3.26
N TRP A 145 -5.16 3.26 -4.58
CA TRP A 145 -6.25 2.92 -5.52
C TRP A 145 -6.96 1.59 -5.28
N PRO A 146 -6.29 0.47 -4.91
CA PRO A 146 -6.97 -0.74 -4.44
C PRO A 146 -8.03 -0.45 -3.37
N VAL A 147 -7.66 0.30 -2.32
CA VAL A 147 -8.59 0.62 -1.24
C VAL A 147 -9.73 1.48 -1.76
N VAL A 148 -9.44 2.48 -2.61
CA VAL A 148 -10.49 3.35 -3.18
C VAL A 148 -11.47 2.56 -4.04
N ALA A 149 -11.00 1.63 -4.89
CA ALA A 149 -11.85 0.75 -5.68
C ALA A 149 -12.81 -0.04 -4.77
N TYR A 150 -12.28 -0.64 -3.69
CA TYR A 150 -13.11 -1.31 -2.69
C TYR A 150 -14.12 -0.36 -2.00
N LEU A 151 -13.73 0.87 -1.68
CA LEU A 151 -14.64 1.84 -1.06
C LEU A 151 -15.77 2.26 -2.01
N GLN A 152 -15.52 2.31 -3.32
CA GLN A 152 -16.57 2.52 -4.30
C GLN A 152 -17.54 1.34 -4.38
N ASP A 153 -17.05 0.10 -4.27
CA ASP A 153 -17.93 -1.07 -4.15
C ASP A 153 -18.79 -0.98 -2.88
N VAL A 154 -18.23 -0.53 -1.76
CA VAL A 154 -18.99 -0.28 -0.53
C VAL A 154 -20.07 0.80 -0.74
N GLN A 155 -19.78 1.88 -1.46
CA GLN A 155 -20.78 2.91 -1.82
C GLN A 155 -21.90 2.33 -2.71
N ALA A 156 -21.55 1.45 -3.64
CA ALA A 156 -22.51 0.78 -4.53
C ALA A 156 -23.37 -0.28 -3.82
N GLY A 157 -22.97 -0.71 -2.62
CA GLY A 157 -23.61 -1.78 -1.86
C GLY A 157 -23.07 -3.19 -2.16
N ASP A 158 -22.01 -3.27 -2.97
CA ASP A 158 -21.37 -4.52 -3.42
C ASP A 158 -20.07 -4.85 -2.66
N GLY A 159 -19.61 -3.95 -1.78
CA GLY A 159 -18.34 -4.07 -1.04
C GLY A 159 -18.38 -5.13 0.06
N ALA A 160 -18.37 -6.41 -0.30
CA ALA A 160 -18.24 -7.51 0.66
C ALA A 160 -16.83 -7.59 1.25
N LEU A 161 -16.70 -8.11 2.47
CA LEU A 161 -15.38 -8.50 2.97
C LEU A 161 -14.79 -9.62 2.11
N PRO A 162 -13.46 -9.68 1.98
CA PRO A 162 -12.81 -10.77 1.29
C PRO A 162 -13.09 -12.09 2.01
N PRO A 163 -13.06 -13.23 1.29
CA PRO A 163 -13.12 -14.53 1.93
C PRO A 163 -11.99 -14.67 2.97
N PRO A 164 -12.19 -15.52 4.00
CA PRO A 164 -11.14 -15.79 4.96
C PRO A 164 -9.86 -16.23 4.24
N PRO A 165 -8.69 -16.04 4.86
CA PRO A 165 -7.45 -16.55 4.30
C PRO A 165 -7.56 -18.04 3.96
N PRO A 166 -6.86 -18.51 2.91
CA PRO A 166 -6.96 -19.90 2.49
C PRO A 166 -6.52 -20.85 3.61
N GLU A 167 -7.14 -22.02 3.68
CA GLU A 167 -6.64 -23.11 4.51
C GLU A 167 -5.31 -23.60 3.94
N LEU A 168 -4.29 -23.62 4.78
CA LEU A 168 -2.94 -24.06 4.42
C LEU A 168 -2.65 -25.46 4.99
N PRO A 169 -1.66 -26.18 4.42
CA PRO A 169 -1.15 -27.41 4.99
C PRO A 169 -0.80 -27.29 6.49
N ALA A 170 -0.91 -28.39 7.23
CA ALA A 170 -0.75 -28.41 8.69
C ALA A 170 0.67 -28.03 9.17
N ASP A 171 1.68 -28.11 8.30
CA ASP A 171 3.05 -27.70 8.54
C ASP A 171 3.30 -26.21 8.25
N ALA A 172 2.28 -25.44 7.84
CA ALA A 172 2.41 -24.02 7.61
C ALA A 172 2.72 -23.25 8.91
N PRO A 173 3.70 -22.33 8.91
CA PRO A 173 3.99 -21.52 10.08
C PRO A 173 2.81 -20.60 10.39
N GLU A 174 2.78 -20.12 11.64
CA GLU A 174 1.81 -19.10 12.06
C GLU A 174 1.89 -17.88 11.12
N HIS A 175 0.74 -17.25 10.85
CA HIS A 175 0.59 -16.14 9.91
C HIS A 175 0.82 -16.45 8.42
N ALA A 176 1.25 -17.65 8.00
CA ALA A 176 1.36 -17.97 6.58
C ALA A 176 0.03 -17.78 5.83
N ALA A 177 -1.09 -18.11 6.48
CA ALA A 177 -2.42 -17.91 5.91
C ALA A 177 -2.70 -16.43 5.65
N TYR A 178 -2.29 -15.54 6.56
CA TYR A 178 -2.44 -14.08 6.39
C TYR A 178 -1.74 -13.60 5.11
N CYS A 179 -0.49 -14.00 4.90
CA CYS A 179 0.28 -13.68 3.69
C CYS A 179 -0.35 -14.30 2.44
N ALA A 180 -0.72 -15.59 2.49
CA ALA A 180 -1.36 -16.31 1.39
C ALA A 180 -2.73 -15.72 1.02
N GLY A 181 -3.38 -15.02 1.96
CA GLY A 181 -4.56 -14.21 1.70
C GLY A 181 -4.35 -13.28 0.52
N CYS A 182 -3.27 -12.52 0.45
CA CYS A 182 -3.01 -11.69 -0.73
C CYS A 182 -2.22 -12.46 -1.80
N HIS A 183 -1.12 -13.09 -1.41
CA HIS A 183 -0.11 -13.62 -2.36
C HIS A 183 -0.51 -14.91 -3.08
N GLY A 184 -1.56 -15.60 -2.63
CA GLY A 184 -2.06 -16.83 -3.26
C GLY A 184 -3.50 -16.75 -3.74
N SER A 185 -4.19 -15.62 -3.59
CA SER A 185 -5.61 -15.50 -3.96
C SER A 185 -5.99 -14.25 -4.75
N ILE A 186 -5.05 -13.34 -4.98
CA ILE A 186 -5.25 -12.13 -5.79
C ILE A 186 -4.32 -12.19 -6.99
N GLU A 187 -4.90 -12.28 -8.18
CA GLU A 187 -4.16 -12.24 -9.45
C GLU A 187 -3.83 -10.79 -9.84
N GLY A 188 -2.82 -10.57 -10.67
CA GLY A 188 -2.67 -9.31 -11.41
C GLY A 188 -2.13 -8.10 -10.65
N HIS A 189 -1.98 -8.12 -9.32
CA HIS A 189 -1.45 -6.96 -8.57
C HIS A 189 -0.46 -7.33 -7.46
N VAL A 190 -0.46 -8.59 -7.05
CA VAL A 190 0.29 -9.08 -5.90
C VAL A 190 1.39 -10.02 -6.40
N PRO A 191 2.64 -9.88 -5.94
CA PRO A 191 3.71 -10.74 -6.40
C PRO A 191 3.54 -12.16 -5.88
N ARG A 192 3.96 -13.11 -6.70
CA ARG A 192 4.20 -14.50 -6.31
C ARG A 192 5.39 -14.61 -5.38
N LEU A 193 5.20 -15.34 -4.28
CA LEU A 193 6.25 -15.65 -3.30
C LEU A 193 6.87 -17.03 -3.53
N ASP A 194 6.12 -17.96 -4.14
CA ASP A 194 6.50 -19.37 -4.39
C ASP A 194 7.66 -19.54 -5.38
N ILE A 195 8.00 -18.48 -6.12
CA ILE A 195 9.12 -18.48 -7.08
C ILE A 195 10.38 -17.81 -6.52
N GLN A 196 10.34 -17.26 -5.30
CA GLN A 196 11.43 -16.43 -4.76
C GLN A 196 12.30 -17.18 -3.78
N ASN A 197 13.58 -16.78 -3.70
CA ASN A 197 14.51 -17.28 -2.70
C ASN A 197 14.13 -16.80 -1.29
N ALA A 198 14.33 -17.66 -0.29
CA ALA A 198 14.08 -17.33 1.11
C ALA A 198 14.90 -16.11 1.58
N ALA A 199 16.16 -15.99 1.13
CA ALA A 199 17.03 -14.86 1.48
C ALA A 199 16.46 -13.53 0.96
N TYR A 200 16.05 -13.49 -0.32
CA TYR A 200 15.39 -12.33 -0.90
C TYR A 200 14.06 -12.00 -0.19
N LEU A 201 13.21 -13.00 0.07
CA LEU A 201 11.94 -12.79 0.77
C LEU A 201 12.14 -12.22 2.17
N LEU A 202 13.13 -12.72 2.92
CA LEU A 202 13.46 -12.21 4.24
C LEU A 202 13.94 -10.77 4.20
N GLU A 203 14.89 -10.45 3.32
CA GLU A 203 15.42 -9.10 3.15
C GLU A 203 14.29 -8.12 2.81
N GLU A 204 13.40 -8.49 1.88
CA GLU A 204 12.28 -7.63 1.49
C GLU A 204 11.26 -7.41 2.62
N LEU A 205 10.97 -8.45 3.42
CA LEU A 205 10.09 -8.31 4.59
C LEU A 205 10.70 -7.38 5.65
N GLU A 206 12.01 -7.46 5.87
CA GLU A 206 12.75 -6.57 6.77
C GLU A 206 12.72 -5.13 6.25
N GLU A 207 12.99 -4.92 4.96
CA GLU A 207 12.96 -3.60 4.32
C GLU A 207 11.58 -2.94 4.38
N PHE A 208 10.51 -3.69 4.14
CA PHE A 208 9.15 -3.17 4.29
C PHE A 208 8.85 -2.79 5.75
N ARG A 209 9.29 -3.60 6.71
CA ARG A 209 9.01 -3.34 8.13
C ARG A 209 9.78 -2.12 8.66
N GLU A 210 10.99 -1.89 8.15
CA GLU A 210 11.83 -0.73 8.48
C GLU A 210 11.47 0.52 7.67
N GLY A 211 10.70 0.36 6.58
CA GLY A 211 10.31 1.43 5.68
C GLY A 211 11.39 1.85 4.68
N SER A 212 12.49 1.10 4.55
CA SER A 212 13.52 1.32 3.54
C SER A 212 13.03 0.95 2.13
N ARG A 213 12.09 -0.01 2.04
CA ARG A 213 11.28 -0.26 0.85
C ARG A 213 9.85 0.17 1.10
N GLN A 214 9.38 1.18 0.36
CA GLN A 214 8.05 1.73 0.60
C GLN A 214 6.92 0.91 -0.04
N SER A 215 5.87 0.67 0.74
CA SER A 215 4.57 0.10 0.35
C SER A 215 3.64 0.18 1.56
N GLY A 216 2.59 0.99 1.55
CA GLY A 216 1.66 1.04 2.68
C GLY A 216 0.92 -0.28 2.92
N ILE A 217 0.72 -1.09 1.87
CA ILE A 217 0.15 -2.44 2.01
C ILE A 217 1.14 -3.38 2.70
N MET A 218 2.38 -3.46 2.21
CA MET A 218 3.37 -4.40 2.76
C MET A 218 4.01 -3.92 4.06
N GLU A 219 4.18 -2.62 4.30
CA GLU A 219 4.59 -2.05 5.59
C GLU A 219 3.59 -2.45 6.68
N HIS A 220 2.28 -2.35 6.39
CA HIS A 220 1.24 -2.86 7.29
C HIS A 220 1.33 -4.38 7.46
N ALA A 221 1.43 -5.14 6.37
CA ALA A 221 1.43 -6.59 6.42
C ALA A 221 2.64 -7.17 7.17
N ALA A 222 3.84 -6.65 6.91
CA ALA A 222 5.08 -7.07 7.54
C ALA A 222 5.16 -6.67 9.02
N SER A 223 4.54 -5.55 9.40
CA SER A 223 4.48 -5.12 10.82
C SER A 223 3.34 -5.79 11.61
N ALA A 224 2.39 -6.43 10.94
CA ALA A 224 1.29 -7.17 11.56
C ALA A 224 1.69 -8.57 12.06
N VAL A 225 2.89 -9.05 11.71
CA VAL A 225 3.43 -10.36 12.14
C VAL A 225 4.65 -10.17 13.04
N PRO A 226 4.94 -11.12 13.97
CA PRO A 226 6.14 -11.05 14.79
C PRO A 226 7.42 -11.11 13.93
N GLU A 227 8.40 -10.25 14.24
CA GLU A 227 9.70 -10.23 13.56
C GLU A 227 10.40 -11.60 13.57
N ALA A 228 10.29 -12.33 14.68
CA ALA A 228 10.87 -13.67 14.82
C ALA A 228 10.27 -14.71 13.84
N ALA A 229 9.08 -14.44 13.27
CA ALA A 229 8.42 -15.34 12.32
C ALA A 229 8.83 -15.09 10.86
N LEU A 230 9.53 -13.98 10.54
CA LEU A 230 9.80 -13.58 9.16
C LEU A 230 10.68 -14.61 8.43
N ALA A 231 11.70 -15.13 9.08
CA ALA A 231 12.60 -16.13 8.50
C ALA A 231 11.86 -17.46 8.19
N ASP A 232 10.99 -17.90 9.09
CA ASP A 232 10.20 -19.12 8.91
C ASP A 232 9.16 -18.95 7.78
N LEU A 233 8.52 -17.78 7.70
CA LEU A 233 7.60 -17.43 6.61
C LEU A 233 8.32 -17.39 5.26
N ALA A 234 9.46 -16.70 5.18
CA ALA A 234 10.27 -16.61 3.96
C ALA A 234 10.73 -17.98 3.48
N ALA A 235 11.24 -18.82 4.39
CA ALA A 235 11.64 -20.19 4.08
C ALA A 235 10.45 -21.05 3.61
N TRP A 236 9.30 -20.94 4.27
CA TRP A 236 8.12 -21.71 3.91
C TRP A 236 7.57 -21.37 2.53
N PHE A 237 7.46 -20.07 2.19
CA PHE A 237 7.00 -19.62 0.88
C PHE A 237 7.98 -19.99 -0.23
N ALA A 238 9.30 -19.84 0.00
CA ALA A 238 10.32 -20.22 -0.97
C ALA A 238 10.35 -21.73 -1.27
N ALA A 239 9.91 -22.56 -0.32
CA ALA A 239 9.80 -24.01 -0.47
C ALA A 239 8.46 -24.45 -1.08
N ARG A 240 7.59 -23.53 -1.53
CA ARG A 240 6.37 -23.91 -2.25
C ARG A 240 6.71 -24.23 -3.71
N PRO A 241 6.08 -25.25 -4.30
CA PRO A 241 6.30 -25.56 -5.71
C PRO A 241 5.80 -24.40 -6.57
N ALA A 242 6.66 -23.93 -7.47
CA ALA A 242 6.30 -22.95 -8.47
C ALA A 242 5.33 -23.59 -9.48
N THR A 243 4.11 -23.07 -9.53
CA THR A 243 3.10 -23.53 -10.50
C THR A 243 3.01 -22.59 -11.70
N GLY A 244 2.80 -23.14 -12.89
CA GLY A 244 2.67 -22.36 -14.13
C GLY A 244 3.32 -23.06 -15.30
N THR A 245 2.93 -22.68 -16.52
CA THR A 245 3.52 -23.22 -17.75
C THR A 245 4.04 -22.08 -18.60
N ALA A 246 5.11 -22.32 -19.35
CA ALA A 246 5.58 -21.37 -20.35
C ALA A 246 4.45 -20.97 -21.32
N GLY A 247 4.29 -19.66 -21.51
CA GLY A 247 3.45 -19.06 -22.53
C GLY A 247 4.27 -18.38 -23.61
N GLU A 248 3.61 -17.90 -24.66
CA GLU A 248 4.26 -17.09 -25.69
C GLU A 248 4.29 -15.62 -25.25
N GLY A 249 5.45 -15.17 -24.77
CA GLY A 249 5.72 -13.76 -24.48
C GLY A 249 6.14 -12.96 -25.73
N PRO A 250 6.08 -11.61 -25.70
CA PRO A 250 6.49 -10.79 -26.83
C PRO A 250 7.99 -10.96 -27.13
N ARG A 251 8.33 -11.16 -28.41
CA ARG A 251 9.73 -11.31 -28.87
C ARG A 251 10.56 -10.05 -28.60
N GLU A 252 9.93 -8.89 -28.66
CA GLU A 252 10.53 -7.61 -28.32
C GLU A 252 10.93 -7.54 -26.84
N GLY A 253 10.13 -8.12 -25.95
CA GLY A 253 10.46 -8.27 -24.53
C GLY A 253 11.68 -9.17 -24.31
N ALA A 254 11.77 -10.28 -25.03
CA ALA A 254 12.96 -11.13 -25.01
C ALA A 254 14.22 -10.39 -25.48
N ALA A 255 14.10 -9.62 -26.56
CA ALA A 255 15.21 -8.82 -27.08
C ALA A 255 15.67 -7.74 -26.08
N LEU A 256 14.72 -7.10 -25.38
CA LEU A 256 14.99 -6.15 -24.31
C LEU A 256 15.76 -6.81 -23.16
N ALA A 257 15.30 -7.97 -22.70
CA ALA A 257 15.91 -8.69 -21.58
C ALA A 257 17.35 -9.14 -21.84
N MET A 258 17.72 -9.34 -23.11
CA MET A 258 19.04 -9.80 -23.56
C MET A 258 19.99 -8.67 -23.98
N ARG A 259 19.52 -7.42 -24.04
CA ARG A 259 20.29 -6.30 -24.59
C ARG A 259 21.23 -5.64 -23.57
N GLY A 260 20.74 -5.40 -22.36
CA GLY A 260 21.41 -4.56 -21.37
C GLY A 260 21.48 -3.08 -21.78
N THR A 261 22.22 -2.28 -21.00
CA THR A 261 22.54 -0.88 -21.28
C THR A 261 24.06 -0.71 -21.35
N ARG A 262 24.53 0.53 -21.49
CA ARG A 262 25.97 0.85 -21.39
C ARG A 262 26.54 0.57 -20.01
N ASP A 263 25.73 0.78 -18.98
CA ASP A 263 26.15 0.80 -17.58
C ASP A 263 25.78 -0.50 -16.84
N VAL A 264 24.79 -1.24 -17.36
CA VAL A 264 24.24 -2.45 -16.72
C VAL A 264 24.17 -3.60 -17.74
N PRO A 265 24.60 -4.83 -17.40
CA PRO A 265 24.42 -6.01 -18.24
C PRO A 265 22.95 -6.28 -18.61
N ALA A 266 22.74 -7.24 -19.51
CA ALA A 266 21.41 -7.77 -19.81
C ALA A 266 20.67 -8.21 -18.54
N CYS A 267 19.35 -8.04 -18.49
CA CYS A 267 18.53 -8.44 -17.34
C CYS A 267 18.75 -9.91 -17.00
N SER A 268 18.83 -10.77 -18.03
CA SER A 268 19.10 -12.21 -17.91
C SER A 268 20.48 -12.55 -17.33
N ALA A 269 21.45 -11.63 -17.36
CA ALA A 269 22.76 -11.86 -16.79
C ALA A 269 22.75 -11.86 -15.25
N CYS A 270 21.76 -11.21 -14.63
CA CYS A 270 21.58 -11.19 -13.17
C CYS A 270 20.34 -11.99 -12.74
N HIS A 271 19.22 -11.83 -13.44
CA HIS A 271 17.95 -12.48 -13.09
C HIS A 271 17.74 -13.85 -13.75
N GLY A 272 18.63 -14.25 -14.66
CA GLY A 272 18.53 -15.54 -15.34
C GLY A 272 19.13 -16.70 -14.52
N PRO A 273 18.97 -17.95 -14.99
CA PRO A 273 19.20 -19.14 -14.16
C PRO A 273 20.58 -19.34 -13.56
N GLY A 274 21.65 -18.92 -14.26
CA GLY A 274 23.01 -19.08 -13.76
C GLY A 274 23.35 -18.12 -12.62
N ALA A 275 22.85 -16.88 -12.66
CA ALA A 275 23.23 -15.83 -11.71
C ALA A 275 22.43 -15.88 -10.42
N THR A 276 21.13 -16.21 -10.49
CA THR A 276 20.27 -16.32 -9.29
C THR A 276 20.69 -17.49 -8.38
N ARG A 277 21.35 -18.53 -8.92
CA ARG A 277 21.97 -19.61 -8.14
C ARG A 277 23.15 -19.11 -7.30
N ALA A 278 23.95 -18.19 -7.84
CA ALA A 278 25.14 -17.67 -7.16
C ALA A 278 24.83 -16.51 -6.19
N ARG A 279 23.66 -15.88 -6.33
CA ARG A 279 23.21 -14.69 -5.61
C ARG A 279 21.74 -14.84 -5.20
N PRO A 280 21.44 -15.51 -4.08
CA PRO A 280 20.07 -15.78 -3.65
C PRO A 280 19.32 -14.51 -3.19
N ASP A 281 20.03 -13.39 -3.04
CA ASP A 281 19.51 -12.03 -2.83
C ASP A 281 18.94 -11.40 -4.12
N ILE A 282 19.20 -11.98 -5.30
CA ILE A 282 18.63 -11.50 -6.56
C ILE A 282 17.29 -12.19 -6.81
N PRO A 283 16.19 -11.43 -7.09
CA PRO A 283 14.89 -12.01 -7.32
C PRO A 283 14.80 -12.75 -8.65
N LEU A 284 13.99 -13.81 -8.64
CA LEU A 284 13.56 -14.52 -9.84
C LEU A 284 12.41 -13.76 -10.50
N LEU A 285 12.43 -13.68 -11.83
CA LEU A 285 11.45 -12.89 -12.59
C LEU A 285 10.53 -13.77 -13.46
N GLU A 286 10.98 -14.97 -13.82
CA GLU A 286 10.21 -15.87 -14.67
C GLU A 286 8.91 -16.31 -13.99
N GLY A 287 7.79 -16.13 -14.68
CA GLY A 287 6.46 -16.48 -14.19
C GLY A 287 5.94 -15.58 -13.06
N GLN A 288 6.61 -14.46 -12.77
CA GLN A 288 6.13 -13.42 -11.86
C GLN A 288 4.97 -12.64 -12.49
N ASP A 289 4.10 -12.06 -11.67
CA ASP A 289 2.98 -11.25 -12.12
C ASP A 289 3.41 -10.08 -13.01
N ARG A 290 2.75 -9.96 -14.18
CA ARG A 290 3.08 -8.95 -15.19
C ARG A 290 2.93 -7.53 -14.66
N HIS A 291 1.82 -7.23 -14.00
CA HIS A 291 1.57 -5.87 -13.51
C HIS A 291 2.56 -5.52 -12.40
N TYR A 292 2.81 -6.45 -11.47
CA TYR A 292 3.81 -6.28 -10.43
C TYR A 292 5.19 -5.96 -11.03
N LEU A 293 5.66 -6.73 -12.01
CA LEU A 293 6.94 -6.48 -12.67
C LEU A 293 6.99 -5.09 -13.31
N ALA A 294 5.93 -4.70 -14.01
CA ALA A 294 5.85 -3.38 -14.63
C ALA A 294 5.88 -2.25 -13.59
N VAL A 295 5.14 -2.40 -12.48
CA VAL A 295 5.16 -1.46 -11.36
C VAL A 295 6.55 -1.38 -10.74
N GLN A 296 7.22 -2.51 -10.47
CA GLN A 296 8.57 -2.49 -9.88
C GLN A 296 9.58 -1.78 -10.78
N LEU A 297 9.55 -2.01 -12.09
CA LEU A 297 10.43 -1.33 -13.05
C LEU A 297 10.16 0.18 -13.08
N ARG A 298 8.89 0.62 -13.05
CA ARG A 298 8.54 2.04 -12.95
C ARG A 298 9.03 2.66 -11.64
N LEU A 299 8.84 1.98 -10.51
CA LEU A 299 9.32 2.46 -9.22
C LEU A 299 10.85 2.63 -9.18
N TRP A 300 11.61 1.72 -9.80
CA TRP A 300 13.05 1.88 -9.96
C TRP A 300 13.43 3.04 -10.89
N ARG A 301 12.76 3.17 -12.04
CA ARG A 301 13.00 4.23 -13.02
C ARG A 301 12.72 5.62 -12.44
N ASP A 302 11.64 5.72 -11.68
CA ASP A 302 11.12 6.98 -11.16
C ASP A 302 11.76 7.33 -9.79
N GLY A 303 12.65 6.48 -9.28
CA GLY A 303 13.42 6.71 -8.05
C GLY A 303 12.59 6.58 -6.77
N VAL A 304 11.47 5.86 -6.82
CA VAL A 304 10.60 5.59 -5.65
C VAL A 304 11.05 4.31 -4.92
N ARG A 305 11.55 3.31 -5.65
CA ARG A 305 12.17 2.13 -5.05
C ARG A 305 13.67 2.37 -4.90
N HIS A 306 14.16 2.21 -3.67
CA HIS A 306 15.56 2.39 -3.27
C HIS A 306 16.23 1.03 -3.01
N GLY A 307 17.54 1.01 -2.80
CA GLY A 307 18.29 -0.20 -2.38
C GLY A 307 19.16 -0.84 -3.47
N SER A 308 18.99 -0.48 -4.75
CA SER A 308 19.83 -1.00 -5.84
C SER A 308 20.09 0.02 -6.94
N GLU A 309 21.30 0.59 -6.93
CA GLU A 309 21.79 1.47 -8.00
C GLU A 309 21.81 0.77 -9.37
N LEU A 310 22.05 -0.55 -9.37
CA LEU A 310 22.05 -1.36 -10.59
C LEU A 310 20.65 -1.44 -11.20
N MET A 311 19.62 -1.68 -10.40
CA MET A 311 18.24 -1.73 -10.90
C MET A 311 17.72 -0.36 -11.30
N ALA A 312 18.04 0.68 -10.53
CA ALA A 312 17.73 2.06 -10.91
C ALA A 312 18.36 2.41 -12.27
N ALA A 313 19.65 2.09 -12.47
CA ALA A 313 20.34 2.29 -13.75
C ALA A 313 19.78 1.42 -14.89
N ALA A 314 19.35 0.20 -14.61
CA ALA A 314 18.74 -0.69 -15.60
C ALA A 314 17.39 -0.16 -16.11
N ALA A 315 16.58 0.41 -15.21
CA ALA A 315 15.24 0.89 -15.53
C ALA A 315 15.20 2.31 -16.09
N ARG A 316 16.21 3.14 -15.79
CA ARG A 316 16.27 4.58 -16.11
C ARG A 316 15.96 4.94 -17.56
N GLU A 317 16.41 4.13 -18.51
CA GLU A 317 16.26 4.40 -19.95
C GLU A 317 15.06 3.68 -20.59
N LEU A 318 14.26 2.94 -19.81
CA LEU A 318 13.11 2.20 -20.33
C LEU A 318 11.87 3.08 -20.48
N SER A 319 11.29 3.09 -21.67
CA SER A 319 9.96 3.64 -21.90
C SER A 319 8.85 2.77 -21.26
N ASP A 320 7.65 3.32 -21.06
CA ASP A 320 6.53 2.53 -20.53
C ASP A 320 6.19 1.32 -21.39
N ALA A 321 6.27 1.47 -22.72
CA ALA A 321 6.06 0.37 -23.65
C ALA A 321 7.12 -0.73 -23.51
N GLU A 322 8.40 -0.37 -23.32
CA GLU A 322 9.46 -1.34 -23.08
C GLU A 322 9.31 -2.04 -21.72
N ILE A 323 8.91 -1.32 -20.67
CA ILE A 323 8.59 -1.90 -19.36
C ILE A 323 7.47 -2.93 -19.50
N ASP A 324 6.39 -2.58 -20.20
CA ASP A 324 5.25 -3.48 -20.39
C ASP A 324 5.61 -4.73 -21.23
N LEU A 325 6.50 -4.59 -22.21
CA LEU A 325 7.02 -5.70 -23.02
C LEU A 325 7.94 -6.62 -22.19
N LEU A 326 8.85 -6.05 -21.39
CA LEU A 326 9.72 -6.80 -20.47
C LEU A 326 8.90 -7.59 -19.45
N ALA A 327 7.95 -6.90 -18.81
CA ALA A 327 7.07 -7.51 -17.82
C ALA A 327 6.21 -8.62 -18.44
N ALA A 328 5.64 -8.40 -19.63
CA ALA A 328 4.88 -9.42 -20.35
C ALA A 328 5.74 -10.64 -20.71
N TRP A 329 7.00 -10.41 -21.12
CA TRP A 329 7.90 -11.51 -21.48
C TRP A 329 8.29 -12.36 -20.26
N TYR A 330 8.73 -11.74 -19.17
CA TYR A 330 9.09 -12.46 -17.93
C TYR A 330 7.90 -13.20 -17.33
N ALA A 331 6.71 -12.58 -17.30
CA ALA A 331 5.49 -13.23 -16.82
C ALA A 331 5.08 -14.46 -17.63
N ALA A 332 5.42 -14.50 -18.93
CA ALA A 332 5.16 -15.64 -19.79
C ALA A 332 6.21 -16.76 -19.68
N GLN A 333 7.34 -16.53 -19.01
CA GLN A 333 8.36 -17.58 -18.83
C GLN A 333 7.89 -18.61 -17.80
N GLU A 334 8.37 -19.84 -17.94
CA GLU A 334 8.11 -20.90 -16.95
C GLU A 334 8.75 -20.50 -15.61
N PRO A 335 7.97 -20.45 -14.52
CA PRO A 335 8.52 -20.14 -13.22
C PRO A 335 9.47 -21.26 -12.78
N ARG A 336 10.50 -20.88 -12.02
CA ARG A 336 11.52 -21.81 -11.54
C ARG A 336 11.37 -22.00 -10.04
N ASP A 337 11.52 -23.24 -9.59
CA ASP A 337 11.57 -23.54 -8.17
C ASP A 337 12.83 -22.93 -7.54
N ALA A 338 12.64 -22.12 -6.49
CA ALA A 338 13.76 -21.46 -5.81
C ALA A 338 14.76 -22.48 -5.23
N GLU A 339 14.28 -23.61 -4.72
CA GLU A 339 15.13 -24.70 -4.22
C GLU A 339 15.97 -25.37 -5.32
N GLU A 340 15.39 -25.59 -6.52
CA GLU A 340 16.12 -26.16 -7.65
C GLU A 340 17.21 -25.21 -8.18
N VAL A 341 16.95 -23.90 -8.08
CA VAL A 341 17.92 -22.86 -8.41
C VAL A 341 19.04 -22.79 -7.37
N ALA A 342 18.76 -23.05 -6.09
CA ALA A 342 19.73 -23.01 -4.99
C ALA A 342 20.57 -24.30 -4.83
N ALA A 343 20.14 -25.44 -5.39
CA ALA A 343 20.86 -26.72 -5.27
C ALA A 343 22.27 -26.67 -5.95
N PRO A 344 23.32 -27.26 -5.36
CA PRO A 344 24.71 -27.14 -5.85
C PRO A 344 24.99 -27.82 -7.20
#